data_AF-A0A0R1EBD6-F1
#
_entry.id   AF-A0A0R1EBD6-F1
#
_cell.length_a   1.000
_cell.length_b   1.000
_cell.length_c   1.000
_cell.angle_alpha   90.00
_cell.angle_beta   90.00
_cell.angle_gamma   90.00
#
_symmetry.space_group_name_H-M   'P 1'
#
loop_
_entity.id
_entity.type
_entity.pdbx_description
1 polymer ?
#
loop_
_entity_poly.entity_id
_entity_poly.type
_entity_poly.pdbx_seq_one_letter_code
_entity_poly.pdbx_strand_id
1 'polypeptide(L)'
;MDIFESFCRTCGNECLESLSIYKESAQALDKMVPISDMLAACLPASMPPLDPEDDYPKQICRICVKKLSMAFEFSHQWLGAHSEFNVALKFEQRRRRSQASKSQTQTQSQTQAHPAEPKNEQLPTEPADEVTPKIPSERAAPATDEAKSSSESRPGFKCGICNKCFFTEKACKFHFKFAHKDL
;
A
#
# COMPACT_ATOMS: atom_id res chain seq x y z
N MET A 1 -3.70 27.95 36.85
CA MET A 1 -3.85 27.72 35.40
C MET A 1 -2.86 26.65 35.04
N ASP A 2 -3.34 25.52 34.52
CA ASP A 2 -2.46 24.44 34.08
C ASP A 2 -1.63 24.94 32.90
N ILE A 3 -0.31 24.84 32.99
CA ILE A 3 0.65 25.43 32.04
C ILE A 3 0.41 24.90 30.60
N PHE A 4 -0.23 23.73 30.47
CA PHE A 4 -0.50 23.08 29.19
C PHE A 4 -1.89 23.34 28.61
N GLU A 5 -2.77 24.07 29.31
CA GLU A 5 -4.11 24.37 28.80
C GLU A 5 -4.09 25.27 27.55
N SER A 6 -2.99 25.97 27.28
CA SER A 6 -2.84 26.79 26.08
C SER A 6 -2.12 26.09 24.92
N PHE A 7 -1.55 24.89 25.10
CA PHE A 7 -0.76 24.25 24.04
C PHE A 7 -1.53 23.21 23.23
N CYS A 8 -1.39 23.25 21.92
CA CYS A 8 -1.98 22.25 21.04
C CYS A 8 -1.17 20.95 21.02
N ARG A 9 -1.80 19.82 21.38
CA ARG A 9 -1.25 18.45 21.36
C ARG A 9 -0.59 18.07 20.03
N THR A 10 -1.15 18.54 18.91
CA THR A 10 -0.70 18.17 17.57
C THR A 10 0.47 18.99 17.04
N CYS A 11 0.43 20.33 17.17
CA CYS A 11 1.47 21.20 16.61
C CYS A 11 2.44 21.78 17.65
N GLY A 12 2.17 21.61 18.94
CA GLY A 12 3.01 22.12 20.03
C GLY A 12 2.96 23.64 20.22
N ASN A 13 2.15 24.36 19.45
CA ASN A 13 2.04 25.82 19.57
C ASN A 13 1.04 26.23 20.65
N GLU A 14 1.33 27.34 21.31
CA GLU A 14 0.36 28.04 22.16
C GLU A 14 -0.78 28.62 21.33
N CYS A 15 -2.01 28.41 21.77
CA CYS A 15 -3.25 28.71 21.06
C CYS A 15 -4.25 29.38 21.99
N LEU A 16 -4.77 30.54 21.57
CA LEU A 16 -5.81 31.27 22.32
C LEU A 16 -7.19 30.63 22.22
N GLU A 17 -7.45 29.90 21.13
CA GLU A 17 -8.71 29.19 20.87
C GLU A 17 -8.44 27.70 20.64
N SER A 18 -8.17 26.97 21.72
CA SER A 18 -8.06 25.51 21.69
C SER A 18 -9.38 24.84 22.05
N LEU A 19 -9.52 23.60 21.61
CA LEU A 19 -10.64 22.72 21.92
C LEU A 19 -10.14 21.51 22.72
N SER A 20 -10.92 21.07 23.69
CA SER A 20 -10.64 19.89 24.51
C SER A 20 -10.81 18.61 23.69
N ILE A 21 -9.73 17.83 23.59
CA ILE A 21 -9.70 16.57 22.82
C ILE A 21 -10.76 15.57 23.30
N TYR A 22 -11.03 15.54 24.61
CA TYR A 22 -11.85 14.51 25.25
C TYR A 22 -13.28 14.98 25.57
N LYS A 23 -13.61 16.25 25.34
CA LYS A 23 -14.93 16.81 25.65
C LYS A 23 -15.65 17.36 24.42
N GLU A 24 -14.90 17.77 23.40
CA GLU A 24 -15.48 18.45 22.24
C GLU A 24 -15.56 17.55 21.02
N SER A 25 -16.44 17.94 20.11
CA SER A 25 -16.67 17.26 18.83
C SER A 25 -16.46 18.25 17.69
N ALA A 26 -16.07 17.74 16.53
CA ALA A 26 -15.90 18.50 15.31
C ALA A 26 -16.78 17.93 14.19
N GLN A 27 -17.11 18.77 13.22
CA GLN A 27 -17.86 18.33 12.04
C GLN A 27 -16.93 17.51 11.12
N ALA A 28 -17.37 16.30 10.76
CA ALA A 28 -16.74 15.43 9.77
C ALA A 28 -17.77 14.42 9.24
N LEU A 29 -17.71 14.07 7.94
CA LEU A 29 -18.68 13.15 7.30
C LEU A 29 -20.14 13.58 7.55
N ASP A 30 -20.43 14.87 7.44
CA ASP A 30 -21.75 15.47 7.66
C ASP A 30 -22.37 15.23 9.06
N LYS A 31 -21.55 14.87 10.06
CA LYS A 31 -21.97 14.69 11.45
C LYS A 31 -20.96 15.28 12.43
N MET A 32 -21.37 15.44 13.70
CA MET A 32 -20.45 15.77 14.78
C MET A 32 -19.76 14.48 15.26
N VAL A 33 -18.43 14.48 15.27
CA VAL A 33 -17.60 13.36 15.70
C VAL A 33 -16.70 13.81 16.86
N PRO A 34 -16.57 13.02 17.94
CA PRO A 34 -15.64 13.34 19.02
C PRO A 34 -14.21 13.49 18.50
N ILE A 35 -13.50 14.53 18.95
CA ILE A 35 -12.13 14.81 18.51
C ILE A 35 -11.19 13.64 18.86
N SER A 36 -11.40 13.01 20.03
CA SER A 36 -10.68 11.80 20.46
C SER A 36 -10.78 10.66 19.45
N ASP A 37 -11.99 10.42 18.93
CA ASP A 37 -12.27 9.32 18.00
C ASP A 37 -11.61 9.58 16.64
N MET A 38 -11.63 10.84 16.20
CA MET A 38 -10.95 11.26 14.97
C MET A 38 -9.44 11.06 15.07
N LEU A 39 -8.81 11.45 16.19
CA LEU A 39 -7.39 11.22 16.42
C LEU A 39 -7.07 9.72 16.49
N ALA A 40 -7.89 8.93 17.20
CA ALA A 40 -7.71 7.49 17.32
C ALA A 40 -7.78 6.78 15.97
N ALA A 41 -8.73 7.16 15.10
CA ALA A 41 -8.86 6.59 13.75
C ALA A 41 -7.72 6.98 12.81
N CYS A 42 -7.04 8.10 13.06
CA CYS A 42 -5.92 8.59 12.23
C CYS A 42 -4.54 8.22 12.79
N LEU A 43 -4.46 7.61 13.97
CA LEU A 43 -3.20 7.19 14.59
C LEU A 43 -2.65 5.95 13.87
N PRO A 44 -1.36 5.96 13.46
CA PRO A 44 -0.71 4.77 12.94
C PRO A 44 -0.69 3.65 13.98
N ALA A 45 -0.81 2.40 13.54
CA ALA A 45 -0.78 1.23 14.43
C ALA A 45 0.55 1.06 15.21
N SER A 46 1.62 1.75 14.78
CA SER A 46 2.91 1.77 15.48
C SER A 46 2.92 2.69 16.71
N MET A 47 1.91 3.55 16.88
CA MET A 47 1.82 4.51 17.97
C MET A 47 0.89 3.98 19.07
N PRO A 48 1.16 4.32 20.36
CA PRO A 48 0.24 3.98 21.43
C PRO A 48 -1.12 4.68 21.25
N PRO A 49 -2.21 4.08 21.76
CA PRO A 49 -3.51 4.73 21.81
C PRO A 49 -3.48 6.06 22.60
N LEU A 50 -4.45 6.93 22.37
CA LEU A 50 -4.62 8.14 23.19
C LEU A 50 -5.01 7.75 24.62
N ASP A 51 -4.27 8.29 25.59
CA ASP A 51 -4.54 8.12 27.01
C ASP A 51 -4.98 9.47 27.63
N PRO A 52 -6.20 9.57 28.18
CA PRO A 52 -6.65 10.77 28.89
C PRO A 52 -5.76 11.17 30.06
N GLU A 53 -5.05 10.23 30.68
CA GLU A 53 -4.23 10.45 31.87
C GLU A 53 -2.76 10.72 31.55
N ASP A 54 -2.36 10.78 30.26
CA ASP A 54 -0.97 11.08 29.89
C ASP A 54 -0.54 12.53 30.26
N ASP A 55 0.76 12.80 30.34
CA ASP A 55 1.27 14.12 30.72
C ASP A 55 1.23 15.15 29.57
N TYR A 56 0.60 14.83 28.45
CA TYR A 56 0.63 15.69 27.28
C TYR A 56 -0.59 16.62 27.19
N PRO A 57 -0.53 17.68 26.37
CA PRO A 57 -1.63 18.63 26.27
C PRO A 57 -2.96 17.97 25.89
N LYS A 58 -4.03 18.32 26.60
CA LYS A 58 -5.40 17.79 26.38
C LYS A 58 -6.22 18.65 25.42
N GLN A 59 -5.54 19.54 24.71
CA GLN A 59 -6.10 20.61 23.90
C GLN A 59 -5.60 20.51 22.47
N ILE A 60 -6.42 20.87 21.50
CA ILE A 60 -6.08 20.91 20.08
C ILE A 60 -6.57 22.21 19.45
N CYS A 61 -5.75 22.84 18.62
CA CYS A 61 -6.15 24.09 17.99
C CYS A 61 -7.12 23.85 16.83
N ARG A 62 -7.95 24.84 16.52
CA ARG A 62 -8.93 24.78 15.41
C ARG A 62 -8.29 24.47 14.06
N ILE A 63 -7.05 24.90 13.82
CA ILE A 63 -6.31 24.60 12.59
C ILE A 63 -5.99 23.10 12.50
N CYS A 64 -5.52 22.51 13.60
CA CYS A 64 -5.23 21.09 13.67
C CYS A 64 -6.51 20.25 13.60
N VAL A 65 -7.63 20.71 14.19
CA VAL A 65 -8.94 20.05 14.03
C VAL A 65 -9.39 20.06 12.57
N LYS A 66 -9.26 21.16 11.83
CA LYS A 66 -9.60 21.19 10.39
C LYS A 66 -8.77 20.19 9.59
N LYS A 67 -7.45 20.11 9.84
CA LYS A 67 -6.57 19.14 9.20
C LYS A 67 -6.94 17.70 9.57
N LEU A 68 -7.30 17.48 10.84
CA LEU A 68 -7.75 16.20 11.35
C LEU A 68 -9.07 15.75 10.69
N SER A 69 -10.06 16.65 10.55
CA SER A 69 -11.31 16.36 9.81
C SER A 69 -11.02 15.86 8.40
N MET A 70 -10.15 16.57 7.66
CA MET A 70 -9.76 16.17 6.30
C MET A 70 -9.10 14.78 6.27
N ALA A 71 -8.18 14.51 7.20
CA ALA A 71 -7.50 13.22 7.28
C ALA A 71 -8.45 12.07 7.64
N PHE A 72 -9.36 12.33 8.58
CA PHE A 72 -10.37 11.38 9.04
C PHE A 72 -11.35 11.01 7.91
N GLU A 73 -11.87 12.00 7.20
CA GLU A 73 -12.77 11.78 6.06
C GLU A 73 -12.10 10.99 4.95
N PHE A 74 -10.87 11.37 4.60
CA PHE A 74 -10.07 10.65 3.61
C PHE A 74 -9.86 9.19 4.02
N SER A 75 -9.46 8.94 5.27
CA SER A 75 -9.21 7.59 5.79
C SER A 75 -10.48 6.72 5.69
N HIS A 76 -11.63 7.25 6.11
CA HIS A 76 -12.90 6.54 6.03
C HIS A 76 -13.33 6.22 4.59
N GLN A 77 -13.24 7.20 3.70
CA GLN A 77 -13.59 7.01 2.29
C GLN A 77 -12.64 6.02 1.62
N TRP A 78 -11.35 6.11 1.90
CA TRP A 78 -10.33 5.19 1.39
C TRP A 78 -10.61 3.75 1.84
N LEU A 79 -10.88 3.52 3.13
CA LEU A 79 -11.17 2.18 3.64
C LEU A 79 -12.43 1.59 2.99
N GLY A 80 -13.48 2.39 2.83
CA GLY A 80 -14.70 1.99 2.11
C GLY A 80 -14.38 1.58 0.67
N ALA A 81 -13.79 2.49 -0.11
CA ALA A 81 -13.45 2.24 -1.51
C ALA A 81 -12.48 1.05 -1.69
N HIS A 82 -11.50 0.92 -0.81
CA HIS A 82 -10.55 -0.20 -0.83
C HIS A 82 -11.25 -1.53 -0.56
N SER A 83 -12.22 -1.57 0.36
CA SER A 83 -13.00 -2.78 0.61
C SER A 83 -13.87 -3.17 -0.60
N GLU A 84 -14.54 -2.20 -1.21
CA GLU A 84 -15.38 -2.40 -2.41
C GLU A 84 -14.54 -2.90 -3.60
N PHE A 85 -13.38 -2.30 -3.81
CA PHE A 85 -12.44 -2.72 -4.84
C PHE A 85 -12.00 -4.18 -4.66
N ASN A 86 -11.69 -4.59 -3.43
CA ASN A 86 -11.30 -5.98 -3.14
C ASN A 86 -12.45 -6.97 -3.37
N VAL A 87 -13.68 -6.58 -3.08
CA VAL A 87 -14.87 -7.39 -3.39
C VAL A 87 -15.04 -7.52 -4.90
N ALA A 88 -14.96 -6.42 -5.66
CA ALA A 88 -15.04 -6.43 -7.12
C ALA A 88 -13.95 -7.30 -7.75
N LEU A 89 -12.71 -7.23 -7.24
CA LEU A 89 -11.60 -8.05 -7.69
C LEU A 89 -11.86 -9.55 -7.48
N LYS A 90 -12.43 -9.94 -6.33
CA LYS A 90 -12.80 -11.34 -6.06
C LYS A 90 -13.89 -11.84 -7.03
N PHE A 91 -14.88 -11.01 -7.36
CA PHE A 91 -15.90 -11.34 -8.35
C PHE A 91 -15.30 -11.53 -9.74
N GLU A 92 -14.38 -10.65 -10.15
CA GLU A 92 -13.69 -10.78 -11.43
C GLU A 92 -12.87 -12.07 -11.52
N GLN A 93 -12.07 -12.37 -10.49
CA GLN A 93 -11.29 -13.60 -10.42
C GLN A 93 -12.17 -14.85 -10.50
N ARG A 94 -13.31 -14.85 -9.80
CA ARG A 94 -14.28 -15.96 -9.88
C ARG A 94 -14.86 -16.10 -11.28
N ARG A 95 -15.26 -15.00 -11.92
CA ARG A 95 -15.77 -14.98 -13.30
C ARG A 95 -14.74 -15.55 -14.29
N ARG A 96 -13.46 -15.16 -14.18
CA ARG A 96 -12.37 -15.69 -15.02
C ARG A 96 -12.19 -17.19 -14.84
N ARG A 97 -12.17 -17.69 -13.59
CA ARG A 97 -12.10 -19.14 -13.32
C ARG A 97 -13.28 -19.90 -13.92
N SER A 98 -14.51 -19.38 -13.79
CA SER A 98 -15.70 -20.00 -14.37
C SER A 98 -15.68 -20.05 -15.89
N GLN A 99 -15.09 -19.06 -16.56
CA GLN A 99 -14.92 -19.08 -18.02
C GLN A 99 -13.88 -20.12 -18.45
N ALA A 100 -12.74 -20.19 -17.76
CA ALA A 100 -11.70 -21.19 -18.03
C ALA A 100 -12.23 -22.63 -17.91
N SER A 101 -13.03 -22.93 -16.87
CA SER A 101 -13.64 -24.25 -16.72
C SER A 101 -14.63 -24.59 -17.84
N LYS A 102 -15.42 -23.61 -18.33
CA LYS A 102 -16.37 -23.82 -19.44
C LYS A 102 -15.67 -24.12 -20.76
N SER A 103 -14.55 -23.45 -21.03
CA SER A 103 -13.76 -23.69 -22.24
C SER A 103 -13.15 -25.09 -22.28
N GLN A 104 -12.81 -25.67 -21.12
CA GLN A 104 -12.25 -27.03 -21.04
C GLN A 104 -13.30 -28.13 -21.31
N THR A 105 -14.56 -27.90 -20.92
CA THR A 105 -15.65 -28.86 -21.15
C THR A 105 -16.08 -28.92 -22.62
N GLN A 106 -16.01 -27.80 -23.35
CA GLN A 106 -16.36 -27.78 -24.78
C GLN A 106 -15.34 -28.53 -25.67
N THR A 107 -14.08 -28.64 -25.27
CA THR A 107 -13.06 -29.36 -26.05
C THR A 107 -13.17 -30.89 -25.90
N GLN A 108 -13.79 -31.40 -24.83
CA GLN A 108 -13.98 -32.85 -24.64
C GLN A 108 -15.24 -33.42 -25.34
N SER A 109 -16.18 -32.58 -25.78
CA SER A 109 -17.43 -33.05 -26.41
C SER A 109 -17.36 -33.19 -27.94
N GLN A 110 -16.23 -32.90 -28.59
CA GLN A 110 -16.07 -33.00 -30.04
C GLN A 110 -15.22 -34.20 -30.53
N THR A 111 -14.81 -35.12 -29.65
CA THR A 111 -13.93 -36.26 -30.04
C THR A 111 -14.58 -37.65 -29.88
N GLN A 112 -15.90 -37.78 -30.06
CA GLN A 112 -16.54 -39.10 -30.18
C GLN A 112 -17.46 -39.19 -31.39
N ALA A 113 -16.86 -39.27 -32.58
CA ALA A 113 -17.40 -40.04 -33.70
C ALA A 113 -16.27 -40.38 -34.71
N HIS A 114 -15.92 -41.68 -34.75
CA HIS A 114 -15.21 -42.47 -35.77
C HIS A 114 -13.80 -43.02 -35.44
N PRO A 115 -13.59 -44.35 -35.60
CA PRO A 115 -12.31 -45.01 -35.43
C PRO A 115 -11.57 -45.22 -36.77
N ALA A 116 -10.28 -44.91 -36.82
CA ALA A 116 -9.25 -45.61 -37.61
C ALA A 116 -7.86 -44.98 -37.37
N GLU A 117 -6.97 -45.74 -36.74
CA GLU A 117 -5.50 -45.55 -36.73
C GLU A 117 -4.87 -46.22 -37.98
N PRO A 118 -3.53 -46.15 -38.25
CA PRO A 118 -2.47 -45.32 -37.65
C PRO A 118 -1.47 -44.70 -38.67
N LYS A 119 -0.70 -43.67 -38.27
CA LYS A 119 0.72 -43.54 -38.69
C LYS A 119 1.57 -42.58 -37.82
N ASN A 120 2.40 -43.24 -37.02
CA ASN A 120 3.72 -42.97 -36.43
C ASN A 120 4.44 -41.60 -36.51
N GLU A 121 5.11 -41.30 -35.37
CA GLU A 121 6.28 -40.41 -35.08
C GLU A 121 6.11 -38.89 -35.32
N GLN A 122 6.41 -37.97 -34.38
CA GLN A 122 7.59 -37.88 -33.52
C GLN A 122 7.41 -36.81 -32.41
N LEU A 123 7.83 -37.09 -31.17
CA LEU A 123 8.07 -36.13 -30.05
C LEU A 123 9.56 -35.74 -30.08
N PRO A 124 10.02 -34.53 -29.66
CA PRO A 124 10.29 -34.12 -28.25
C PRO A 124 9.96 -32.62 -28.01
N THR A 125 9.88 -31.98 -26.84
CA THR A 125 10.04 -32.27 -25.41
C THR A 125 9.62 -30.97 -24.70
N GLU A 126 8.81 -31.06 -23.65
CA GLU A 126 8.59 -29.98 -22.68
C GLU A 126 9.80 -29.90 -21.72
N PRO A 127 10.07 -28.77 -21.05
CA PRO A 127 9.55 -28.72 -19.69
C PRO A 127 9.08 -27.34 -19.22
N ALA A 128 7.96 -27.36 -18.52
CA ALA A 128 7.62 -26.41 -17.48
C ALA A 128 8.66 -26.48 -16.35
N ASP A 129 9.08 -25.33 -15.84
CA ASP A 129 9.75 -25.26 -14.54
C ASP A 129 8.97 -24.35 -13.59
N GLU A 130 8.38 -25.04 -12.62
CA GLU A 130 7.79 -24.55 -11.39
C GLU A 130 8.92 -24.09 -10.46
N VAL A 131 9.00 -22.80 -10.13
CA VAL A 131 9.95 -22.31 -9.13
C VAL A 131 9.22 -21.76 -7.91
N THR A 132 9.20 -22.61 -6.90
CA THR A 132 8.88 -22.35 -5.50
C THR A 132 9.78 -21.24 -4.92
N PRO A 133 9.26 -20.26 -4.15
CA PRO A 133 10.11 -19.37 -3.38
C PRO A 133 10.54 -20.06 -2.07
N LYS A 134 11.80 -20.50 -2.00
CA LYS A 134 12.43 -20.88 -0.73
C LYS A 134 12.88 -19.62 0.01
N ILE A 135 12.26 -19.37 1.17
CA ILE A 135 12.75 -18.47 2.21
C ILE A 135 13.75 -19.26 3.06
N PRO A 136 15.01 -18.83 3.22
CA PRO A 136 15.86 -19.30 4.31
C PRO A 136 15.65 -18.43 5.55
N SER A 137 15.20 -19.08 6.62
CA SER A 137 15.15 -18.56 7.98
C SER A 137 16.26 -19.24 8.78
N GLU A 138 17.24 -18.50 9.29
CA GLU A 138 18.08 -18.93 10.41
C GLU A 138 18.43 -17.74 11.34
N ARG A 139 18.05 -17.89 12.61
CA ARG A 139 18.54 -17.17 13.82
C ARG A 139 19.89 -17.81 14.24
N ALA A 140 20.85 -17.22 14.96
CA ALA A 140 21.09 -15.89 15.53
C ALA A 140 22.56 -15.80 16.06
N ALA A 141 23.16 -14.58 16.01
CA ALA A 141 24.14 -13.94 16.94
C ALA A 141 25.56 -14.55 17.19
N PRO A 142 26.56 -13.79 17.75
CA PRO A 142 26.90 -12.35 17.67
C PRO A 142 28.41 -12.02 17.41
N ALA A 143 28.66 -10.71 17.16
CA ALA A 143 29.85 -9.89 17.54
C ALA A 143 31.03 -9.61 16.56
N THR A 144 31.46 -8.34 16.64
CA THR A 144 32.72 -7.65 16.27
C THR A 144 33.04 -7.24 14.82
N ASP A 145 32.91 -5.92 14.60
CA ASP A 145 33.86 -4.94 14.06
C ASP A 145 34.61 -5.11 12.71
N GLU A 146 34.34 -4.11 11.87
CA GLU A 146 35.18 -3.37 10.92
C GLU A 146 35.59 -3.94 9.53
N ALA A 147 35.53 -2.98 8.59
CA ALA A 147 36.22 -2.86 7.30
C ALA A 147 35.57 -3.42 6.01
N LYS A 148 34.91 -2.48 5.30
CA LYS A 148 34.95 -2.22 3.85
C LYS A 148 35.02 -3.42 2.89
N SER A 149 33.94 -3.64 2.13
CA SER A 149 34.07 -3.87 0.68
C SER A 149 32.81 -3.45 -0.09
N SER A 150 33.02 -2.43 -0.92
CA SER A 150 32.28 -1.98 -2.10
C SER A 150 31.32 -3.00 -2.75
N SER A 151 30.04 -2.65 -2.80
CA SER A 151 29.24 -2.83 -4.03
C SER A 151 28.21 -1.69 -4.14
N GLU A 152 28.70 -0.47 -4.37
CA GLU A 152 27.87 0.56 -4.99
C GLU A 152 27.45 0.03 -6.36
N SER A 153 26.20 -0.42 -6.48
CA SER A 153 25.55 -0.63 -7.77
C SER A 153 25.38 0.72 -8.44
N ARG A 154 26.46 1.25 -9.05
CA ARG A 154 26.44 2.52 -9.78
C ARG A 154 25.29 2.47 -10.79
N PRO A 155 24.39 3.45 -10.81
CA PRO A 155 23.30 3.48 -11.78
C PRO A 155 23.89 3.57 -13.19
N GLY A 156 23.79 2.47 -13.93
CA GLY A 156 24.43 2.30 -15.24
C GLY A 156 23.66 2.90 -16.42
N PHE A 157 22.44 3.41 -16.20
CA PHE A 157 21.59 3.92 -17.26
C PHE A 157 21.36 5.41 -17.08
N LYS A 158 21.72 6.22 -18.08
CA LYS A 158 21.60 7.68 -18.03
C LYS A 158 20.67 8.18 -19.13
N CYS A 159 19.77 9.10 -18.80
CA CYS A 159 18.95 9.77 -19.80
C CYS A 159 19.82 10.74 -20.63
N GLY A 160 19.79 10.62 -21.96
CA GLY A 160 20.56 11.52 -22.85
C GLY A 160 20.06 12.96 -22.89
N ILE A 161 18.81 13.23 -22.45
CA ILE A 161 18.20 14.57 -22.51
C ILE A 161 18.46 15.33 -21.21
N CYS A 162 18.10 14.75 -20.06
CA CYS A 162 18.21 15.43 -18.77
C CYS A 162 19.34 14.90 -17.88
N ASN A 163 20.17 13.97 -18.37
CA ASN A 163 21.32 13.43 -17.67
C ASN A 163 21.03 12.72 -16.32
N LYS A 164 19.77 12.42 -16.00
CA LYS A 164 19.38 11.64 -14.81
C LYS A 164 19.87 10.19 -14.92
N CYS A 165 20.35 9.65 -13.80
CA CYS A 165 20.85 8.28 -13.69
C CYS A 165 19.79 7.34 -13.08
N PHE A 166 19.74 6.12 -13.60
CA PHE A 166 18.79 5.07 -13.24
C PHE A 166 19.52 3.74 -13.02
N PHE A 167 19.02 2.96 -12.08
CA PHE A 167 19.59 1.65 -11.74
C PHE A 167 19.22 0.55 -12.74
N THR A 168 18.17 0.74 -13.55
CA THR A 168 17.72 -0.22 -14.55
C THR A 168 17.39 0.46 -15.87
N GLU A 169 17.56 -0.26 -16.97
CA GLU A 169 17.20 0.20 -18.31
C GLU A 169 15.71 0.53 -18.41
N LYS A 170 14.86 -0.28 -17.77
CA LYS A 170 13.40 -0.09 -17.75
C LYS A 170 13.00 1.24 -17.12
N ALA A 171 13.64 1.63 -16.02
CA ALA A 171 13.39 2.91 -15.37
C ALA A 171 13.82 4.10 -16.25
N CYS A 172 14.96 3.98 -16.96
CA CYS A 172 15.40 4.99 -17.92
C CYS A 172 14.43 5.12 -19.11
N LYS A 173 13.96 4.00 -19.67
CA LYS A 173 12.95 3.98 -20.75
C LYS A 173 11.60 4.57 -20.32
N PHE A 174 11.16 4.27 -19.11
CA PHE A 174 9.94 4.85 -18.55
C PHE A 174 10.11 6.36 -18.39
N HIS A 175 11.20 6.80 -17.78
CA HIS A 175 11.51 8.21 -17.65
C HIS A 175 11.50 8.94 -19.01
N PHE A 176 12.13 8.38 -20.04
CA PHE A 176 12.11 8.95 -21.39
C PHE A 176 10.69 9.14 -21.93
N LYS A 177 9.85 8.09 -21.86
CA LYS A 177 8.47 8.13 -22.38
C LYS A 177 7.55 9.14 -21.68
N PHE A 178 7.78 9.42 -20.40
CA PHE A 178 6.89 10.26 -19.59
C PHE A 178 7.42 11.69 -19.39
N ALA A 179 8.73 11.86 -19.24
CA ALA A 179 9.35 13.17 -19.00
C ALA A 179 9.78 13.89 -20.29
N HIS A 180 9.93 13.15 -21.39
CA HIS A 180 10.38 13.66 -22.69
C HIS A 180 9.42 13.23 -23.81
N LYS A 181 8.13 13.18 -23.50
CA LYS A 181 7.08 12.66 -24.40
C LYS A 181 6.99 13.40 -25.75
N ASP A 182 7.49 14.64 -25.78
CA ASP A 182 7.40 15.56 -26.92
C ASP A 182 8.76 15.84 -27.60
N LEU A 183 9.78 14.99 -27.36
CA LEU A 183 11.09 15.02 -28.06
C LEU A 183 11.28 13.85 -29.03
#